data_AF-A0A7X8PLS0-F1
#
_entry.id   AF-A0A7X8PLS0-F1
#
_cell.length_a   1.000
_cell.length_b   1.000
_cell.length_c   1.000
_cell.angle_alpha   90.00
_cell.angle_beta   90.00
_cell.angle_gamma   90.00
#
_symmetry.space_group_name_H-M   'P 1'
#
loop_
_entity.id
_entity.type
_entity.pdbx_description
1 polymer ?
#
loop_
_entity_poly.entity_id
_entity_poly.type
_entity_poly.pdbx_seq_one_letter_code
_entity_poly.pdbx_strand_id
1 'polypeptide(L)'
;LYWFVTQEYGGCSFGFRYLIPVIPIAFYYIVLDLQNWQKNLKFALFIICIIWGIAVSQLGAYNPWCYSWEPHISGDQYAKFKNSFLGNFFCWSFEHYPESALTEWQIKYYGFHSSGRFLMDSYMNAKKIDMFEPVLKRFPIPEE
;
A
#
# COMPACT_ATOMS: atom_id res chain seq x y z
N LEU A 1 16.49 -0.56 3.50
CA LEU A 1 16.81 0.03 4.83
C LEU A 1 15.71 0.95 5.31
N TYR A 2 15.35 2.01 4.57
CA TYR A 2 14.29 2.97 4.94
C TYR A 2 12.95 2.28 5.31
N TRP A 3 12.44 1.38 4.46
CA TRP A 3 11.19 0.62 4.71
C TRP A 3 11.19 -0.18 6.02
N PHE A 4 12.32 -0.80 6.39
CA PHE A 4 12.42 -1.58 7.63
C PHE A 4 12.52 -0.71 8.88
N VAL A 5 12.91 0.56 8.73
CA VAL A 5 13.22 1.46 9.85
C VAL A 5 12.09 2.44 10.12
N THR A 6 11.51 3.05 9.09
CA THR A 6 10.54 4.13 9.32
C THR A 6 9.16 3.63 9.69
N GLN A 7 8.79 2.39 9.31
CA GLN A 7 7.43 1.84 9.35
C GLN A 7 6.35 2.70 8.64
N GLU A 8 6.62 3.97 8.39
CA GLU A 8 5.86 4.94 7.65
C GLU A 8 6.24 4.91 6.17
N TYR A 9 5.21 4.86 5.33
CA TYR A 9 5.30 5.19 3.92
C TYR A 9 4.50 6.46 3.60
N GLY A 10 4.23 7.39 4.54
CA GLY A 10 3.28 8.47 4.21
C GLY A 10 3.31 9.83 4.90
N GLY A 11 4.18 10.15 5.87
CA GLY A 11 4.25 11.55 6.36
C GLY A 11 4.96 12.50 5.37
N CYS A 12 6.13 12.08 4.87
CA CYS A 12 6.96 12.83 3.90
C CYS A 12 7.07 12.13 2.52
N SER A 13 6.37 11.02 2.31
CA SER A 13 6.44 10.25 1.05
C SER A 13 5.75 10.91 -0.15
N PHE A 14 5.22 12.12 0.04
CA PHE A 14 4.97 13.07 -1.06
C PHE A 14 6.17 13.17 -2.02
N GLY A 15 7.41 13.08 -1.51
CA GLY A 15 8.63 13.10 -2.34
C GLY A 15 8.83 11.87 -3.25
N PHE A 16 8.27 10.70 -2.91
CA PHE A 16 8.53 9.45 -3.64
C PHE A 16 7.66 9.27 -4.89
N ARG A 17 6.54 9.99 -5.03
CA ARG A 17 5.79 10.02 -6.31
C ARG A 17 6.61 10.63 -7.44
N TYR A 18 7.41 11.64 -7.14
CA TYR A 18 8.35 12.24 -8.09
C TYR A 18 9.54 11.33 -8.39
N LEU A 19 9.81 10.36 -7.52
CA LEU A 19 10.84 9.35 -7.75
C LEU A 19 10.33 8.14 -8.55
N ILE A 20 9.02 7.99 -8.77
CA ILE A 20 8.48 6.95 -9.68
C ILE A 20 9.16 6.99 -11.07
N PRO A 21 9.36 8.15 -11.72
CA PRO A 21 10.14 8.21 -12.97
C PRO A 21 11.66 8.09 -12.77
N VAL A 22 12.19 8.47 -11.60
CA VAL A 22 13.63 8.46 -11.31
C VAL A 22 14.14 7.06 -10.95
N ILE A 23 13.32 6.23 -10.31
CA ILE A 23 13.67 4.87 -9.88
C ILE A 23 14.07 3.98 -11.07
N PRO A 24 13.32 3.90 -12.20
CA PRO A 24 13.74 3.15 -13.37
C PRO A 24 15.07 3.64 -13.96
N ILE A 25 15.31 4.96 -13.97
CA ILE A 25 16.54 5.57 -14.47
C ILE A 25 17.73 5.21 -13.55
N ALA A 26 17.55 5.35 -12.24
CA ALA A 26 18.57 4.96 -11.26
C ALA A 26 18.88 3.46 -11.34
N PHE A 27 17.87 2.60 -11.49
CA PHE A 27 18.05 1.17 -11.70
C PHE A 27 18.79 0.85 -12.99
N TYR A 28 18.50 1.54 -14.08
CA TYR A 28 19.24 1.39 -15.34
C TYR A 28 20.74 1.68 -15.14
N TYR A 29 21.09 2.79 -14.50
CA TYR A 29 22.49 3.14 -14.24
C TYR A 29 23.18 2.20 -13.26
N ILE A 30 22.48 1.71 -12.22
CA ILE A 30 23.01 0.69 -11.31
C ILE A 30 23.32 -0.60 -12.07
N VAL A 31 22.45 -1.03 -13.00
CA VAL A 31 22.67 -2.25 -13.80
C VAL A 31 23.87 -2.10 -14.75
N LEU A 32 24.11 -0.90 -15.29
CA LEU A 32 25.31 -0.61 -16.09
C LEU A 32 26.60 -0.71 -15.26
N ASP A 33 26.54 -0.32 -13.99
CA ASP A 33 27.69 -0.35 -13.06
C ASP A 33 28.02 -1.77 -12.56
N LEU A 34 27.10 -2.73 -12.68
CA LEU A 34 27.32 -4.14 -12.33
C LEU A 34 28.22 -4.89 -13.35
N GLN A 35 29.31 -4.29 -13.84
CA GLN A 35 30.12 -4.80 -14.96
C GLN A 35 30.51 -6.29 -14.86
N ASN A 36 30.71 -6.82 -13.65
CA ASN A 36 31.14 -8.22 -13.40
C ASN A 36 30.02 -9.25 -13.27
N TRP A 37 28.74 -8.89 -13.43
CA TRP A 37 27.62 -9.81 -13.22
C TRP A 37 27.25 -10.54 -14.52
N GLN A 38 26.84 -11.81 -14.40
CA GLN A 38 26.38 -12.60 -15.55
C GLN A 38 25.18 -11.92 -16.25
N LYS A 39 25.19 -11.89 -17.59
CA LYS A 39 24.18 -11.21 -18.42
C LYS A 39 22.73 -11.63 -18.07
N ASN A 40 22.51 -12.92 -17.81
CA ASN A 40 21.19 -13.45 -17.46
C ASN A 40 20.70 -12.93 -16.10
N LEU A 41 21.60 -12.83 -15.11
CA LEU A 41 21.28 -12.31 -13.79
C LEU A 41 20.93 -10.82 -13.85
N LYS A 42 21.68 -10.03 -14.63
CA LYS A 42 21.37 -8.61 -14.88
C LYS A 42 19.97 -8.43 -15.48
N PHE A 43 19.65 -9.22 -16.49
CA PHE A 43 18.34 -9.16 -17.14
C PHE A 43 17.21 -9.55 -16.19
N ALA A 44 17.37 -10.63 -15.43
CA ALA A 44 16.41 -11.04 -14.42
C ALA A 44 16.17 -9.94 -13.38
N LEU A 45 17.24 -9.32 -12.85
CA LEU A 45 17.13 -8.21 -11.91
C LEU A 45 16.43 -7.01 -12.53
N PHE A 46 16.80 -6.61 -13.74
CA PHE A 46 16.12 -5.52 -14.44
C PHE A 46 14.62 -5.77 -14.57
N ILE A 47 14.21 -6.97 -14.99
CA ILE A 47 12.80 -7.33 -15.10
C ILE A 47 12.09 -7.30 -13.74
N ILE A 48 12.71 -7.84 -12.69
CA ILE A 48 12.17 -7.78 -11.32
C ILE A 48 11.95 -6.33 -10.90
N CYS A 49 12.91 -5.44 -11.18
CA CYS A 49 12.82 -4.03 -10.82
C CYS A 49 11.71 -3.30 -11.59
N ILE A 50 11.53 -3.60 -12.87
CA ILE A 50 10.43 -3.06 -13.67
C ILE A 50 9.09 -3.54 -13.13
N ILE A 51 8.92 -4.85 -12.91
CA ILE A 51 7.68 -5.43 -12.38
C ILE A 51 7.37 -4.83 -11.00
N TRP A 52 8.36 -4.76 -10.12
CA TRP A 52 8.20 -4.17 -8.79
C TRP A 52 7.84 -2.69 -8.86
N GLY A 53 8.50 -1.93 -9.74
CA GLY A 53 8.20 -0.52 -9.95
C GLY A 53 6.77 -0.28 -10.41
N ILE A 54 6.26 -1.10 -11.35
CA ILE A 54 4.88 -1.04 -11.83
C ILE A 54 3.91 -1.36 -10.67
N ALA A 55 4.15 -2.46 -9.94
CA ALA A 55 3.27 -2.89 -8.85
C ALA A 55 3.18 -1.84 -7.73
N VAL A 56 4.33 -1.29 -7.30
CA VAL A 56 4.38 -0.24 -6.27
C VAL A 56 3.72 1.04 -6.76
N SER A 57 3.89 1.41 -8.03
CA SER A 57 3.25 2.61 -8.59
C SER A 57 1.74 2.47 -8.66
N GLN A 58 1.24 1.32 -9.12
CA GLN A 58 -0.20 1.04 -9.19
C GLN A 58 -0.84 1.07 -7.80
N LEU A 59 -0.23 0.39 -6.82
CA LEU A 59 -0.73 0.40 -5.44
C LEU A 59 -0.57 1.77 -4.78
N GLY A 60 0.52 2.50 -5.02
CA GLY A 60 0.73 3.86 -4.52
C GLY A 60 -0.24 4.89 -5.09
N ALA A 61 -0.77 4.66 -6.29
CA ALA A 61 -1.79 5.49 -6.93
C ALA A 61 -3.23 5.17 -6.50
N TYR A 62 -3.47 4.02 -5.87
CA TYR A 62 -4.81 3.52 -5.55
C TYR A 62 -5.61 4.44 -4.63
N ASN A 63 -5.09 4.74 -3.43
CA ASN A 63 -5.58 5.83 -2.61
C ASN A 63 -4.42 6.82 -2.44
N PRO A 64 -4.49 7.99 -3.12
CA PRO A 64 -3.42 8.96 -3.07
C PRO A 64 -3.33 9.69 -1.71
N TRP A 65 -4.36 9.57 -0.88
CA TRP A 65 -4.43 10.10 0.48
C TRP A 65 -4.57 8.94 1.46
N CYS A 66 -3.65 7.99 1.34
CA CYS A 66 -3.58 6.85 2.24
C CYS A 66 -3.24 7.35 3.65
N TYR A 67 -4.05 6.96 4.63
CA TYR A 67 -3.73 7.16 6.05
C TYR A 67 -2.49 6.33 6.40
N SER A 68 -1.30 6.94 6.35
CA SER A 68 -0.17 6.48 7.13
C SER A 68 -0.29 7.09 8.52
N TRP A 69 -0.22 6.25 9.54
CA TRP A 69 -0.14 6.61 10.95
C TRP A 69 0.49 8.00 11.21
N GLU A 70 -0.33 8.93 11.69
CA GLU A 70 0.13 10.14 12.37
C GLU A 70 -0.33 10.03 13.84
N PRO A 71 0.56 9.60 14.76
CA PRO A 71 0.19 9.20 16.13
C PRO A 71 -0.56 10.28 16.91
N HIS A 72 -0.32 11.54 16.55
CA HIS A 72 -0.91 12.71 17.19
C HIS A 72 -2.32 13.04 16.69
N ILE A 73 -2.79 12.41 15.59
CA ILE A 73 -4.10 12.67 14.98
C ILE A 73 -5.03 11.45 15.05
N SER A 74 -4.49 10.23 14.84
CA SER A 74 -5.32 9.04 14.57
C SER A 74 -5.54 8.09 15.77
N GLY A 75 -4.79 8.26 16.86
CA GLY A 75 -4.86 7.38 18.04
C GLY A 75 -4.56 5.90 17.75
N ASP A 76 -4.94 5.01 18.66
CA ASP A 76 -4.67 3.56 18.56
C ASP A 76 -5.43 2.85 17.43
N GLN A 77 -6.45 3.48 16.88
CA GLN A 77 -7.38 2.84 15.94
C GLN A 77 -6.73 2.46 14.61
N TYR A 78 -5.69 3.17 14.20
CA TYR A 78 -4.90 2.89 12.99
C TYR A 78 -3.46 2.48 13.30
N ALA A 79 -3.14 2.10 14.55
CA ALA A 79 -1.77 1.78 14.98
C ALA A 79 -1.10 0.67 14.16
N LYS A 80 -1.89 -0.21 13.53
CA LYS A 80 -1.39 -1.28 12.66
C LYS A 80 -1.26 -0.87 11.18
N PHE A 81 -1.91 0.22 10.76
CA PHE A 81 -1.84 0.77 9.40
C PHE A 81 -0.69 1.76 9.24
N LYS A 82 0.54 1.30 9.54
CA LYS A 82 1.74 2.15 9.43
C LYS A 82 2.24 2.27 8.00
N ASN A 83 2.01 1.23 7.20
CA ASN A 83 2.54 1.12 5.86
C ASN A 83 1.47 1.40 4.79
N SER A 84 1.63 2.49 4.04
CA SER A 84 0.67 2.90 3.02
C SER A 84 0.55 1.93 1.84
N PHE A 85 1.63 1.24 1.47
CA PHE A 85 1.58 0.22 0.43
C PHE A 85 0.69 -0.95 0.86
N LEU A 86 0.87 -1.45 2.09
CA LEU A 86 0.05 -2.54 2.62
C LEU A 86 -1.40 -2.09 2.89
N GLY A 87 -1.61 -0.83 3.27
CA GLY A 87 -2.94 -0.23 3.40
C GLY A 87 -3.68 -0.18 2.07
N ASN A 88 -3.03 0.32 1.00
CA ASN A 88 -3.62 0.35 -0.33
C ASN A 88 -3.82 -1.06 -0.91
N PHE A 89 -2.90 -1.99 -0.63
CA PHE A 89 -3.07 -3.40 -1.00
C PHE A 89 -4.28 -4.03 -0.30
N PHE A 90 -4.53 -3.68 0.96
CA PHE A 90 -5.72 -4.12 1.68
C PHE A 90 -7.01 -3.58 1.05
N CYS A 91 -7.07 -2.29 0.72
CA CYS A 91 -8.22 -1.72 0.00
C CYS A 91 -8.43 -2.43 -1.35
N TRP A 92 -7.37 -2.60 -2.15
CA TRP A 92 -7.46 -3.29 -3.43
C TRP A 92 -7.96 -4.74 -3.27
N SER A 93 -7.44 -5.48 -2.28
CA SER A 93 -7.84 -6.85 -2.00
C SER A 93 -9.31 -6.94 -1.56
N PHE A 94 -9.77 -6.01 -0.73
CA PHE A 94 -11.17 -5.98 -0.29
C PHE A 94 -12.13 -5.63 -1.42
N GLU A 95 -11.76 -4.67 -2.29
CA GLU A 95 -12.58 -4.28 -3.44
C GLU A 95 -12.79 -5.44 -4.43
N HIS A 96 -11.73 -6.17 -4.76
CA HIS A 96 -11.80 -7.19 -5.81
C HIS A 96 -12.15 -8.59 -5.26
N TYR A 97 -11.72 -8.88 -4.04
CA TYR A 97 -11.78 -10.21 -3.44
C TYR A 97 -12.14 -10.15 -1.94
N PRO A 98 -13.31 -9.61 -1.58
CA PRO A 98 -13.68 -9.36 -0.18
C PRO A 98 -13.70 -10.64 0.67
N GLU A 99 -14.12 -11.77 0.09
CA GLU A 99 -14.23 -13.07 0.79
C GLU A 99 -12.99 -13.97 0.62
N SER A 100 -11.88 -13.44 0.09
CA SER A 100 -10.68 -14.25 -0.08
C SER A 100 -9.94 -14.50 1.24
N ALA A 101 -9.23 -15.63 1.33
CA ALA A 101 -8.40 -15.95 2.49
C ALA A 101 -7.33 -14.87 2.78
N LEU A 102 -6.86 -14.17 1.74
CA LEU A 102 -5.94 -13.05 1.87
C LEU A 102 -6.61 -11.87 2.59
N THR A 103 -7.79 -11.44 2.14
CA THR A 103 -8.53 -10.35 2.75
C THR A 103 -8.89 -10.68 4.19
N GLU A 104 -9.33 -11.90 4.47
CA GLU A 104 -9.58 -12.38 5.84
C GLU A 104 -8.34 -12.31 6.73
N TRP A 105 -7.20 -12.74 6.22
CA TRP A 105 -5.93 -12.65 6.94
C TRP A 105 -5.56 -11.18 7.23
N GLN A 106 -5.76 -10.28 6.27
CA GLN A 106 -5.51 -8.84 6.45
C GLN A 106 -6.44 -8.25 7.52
N ILE A 107 -7.73 -8.58 7.50
CA ILE A 107 -8.71 -8.14 8.51
C ILE A 107 -8.30 -8.63 9.90
N LYS A 108 -7.88 -9.90 10.02
CA LYS A 108 -7.38 -10.44 11.29
C LYS A 108 -6.11 -9.73 11.77
N TYR A 109 -5.19 -9.44 10.86
CA TYR A 109 -3.94 -8.74 11.18
C TYR A 109 -4.23 -7.33 11.69
N TYR A 110 -5.01 -6.54 10.94
CA TYR A 110 -5.30 -5.15 11.24
C TYR A 110 -6.35 -4.95 12.35
N GLY A 111 -7.22 -5.94 12.57
CA GLY A 111 -8.30 -5.90 13.54
C GLY A 111 -9.63 -5.50 12.90
N PHE A 112 -10.70 -6.19 13.27
CA PHE A 112 -12.01 -6.10 12.61
C PHE A 112 -12.57 -4.67 12.53
N HIS A 113 -12.71 -3.99 13.68
CA HIS A 113 -13.26 -2.63 13.72
C HIS A 113 -12.34 -1.60 13.04
N SER A 114 -11.02 -1.72 13.25
CA SER A 114 -10.02 -0.87 12.60
C SER A 114 -10.05 -1.01 11.09
N SER A 115 -10.22 -2.23 10.57
CA SER A 115 -10.35 -2.52 9.15
C SER A 115 -11.58 -1.86 8.53
N GLY A 116 -12.75 -1.99 9.16
CA GLY A 116 -13.98 -1.37 8.65
C GLY A 116 -13.86 0.15 8.54
N ARG A 117 -13.36 0.80 9.60
CA ARG A 117 -13.15 2.25 9.62
C ARG A 117 -12.13 2.70 8.57
N PHE A 118 -10.97 2.05 8.53
CA PHE A 118 -9.92 2.34 7.54
C PHE A 118 -10.40 2.20 6.10
N LEU A 119 -11.19 1.17 5.79
CA LEU A 119 -11.76 0.97 4.46
C LEU A 119 -12.74 2.10 4.11
N MET A 120 -13.66 2.46 5.01
CA MET A 120 -14.59 3.58 4.80
C MET A 120 -13.85 4.88 4.50
N ASP A 121 -12.88 5.24 5.34
CA ASP A 121 -12.14 6.49 5.17
C ASP A 121 -11.29 6.48 3.89
N SER A 122 -10.69 5.34 3.57
CA SER A 122 -9.86 5.19 2.36
C SER A 122 -10.69 5.26 1.08
N TYR A 123 -11.88 4.63 1.06
CA TYR A 123 -12.78 4.70 -0.09
C TYR A 123 -13.43 6.07 -0.24
N MET A 124 -13.71 6.76 0.87
CA MET A 124 -14.11 8.16 0.84
C MET A 124 -13.04 9.04 0.17
N ASN A 125 -11.77 8.87 0.57
CA ASN A 125 -10.64 9.61 -0.01
C ASN A 125 -10.45 9.30 -1.51
N ALA A 126 -10.67 8.05 -1.91
CA ALA A 126 -10.60 7.62 -3.32
C ALA A 126 -11.89 7.91 -4.11
N LYS A 127 -12.93 8.48 -3.48
CA LYS A 127 -14.25 8.74 -4.06
C LYS A 127 -14.96 7.48 -4.60
N LYS A 128 -14.71 6.32 -3.99
CA LYS A 128 -15.33 5.02 -4.31
C LYS A 128 -16.54 4.74 -3.41
N ILE A 129 -17.61 5.50 -3.60
CA ILE A 129 -18.80 5.44 -2.73
C ILE A 129 -19.54 4.10 -2.85
N ASP A 130 -19.45 3.46 -4.01
CA ASP A 130 -19.97 2.12 -4.29
C ASP A 130 -19.41 1.05 -3.33
N MET A 131 -18.23 1.28 -2.77
CA MET A 131 -17.62 0.38 -1.80
C MET A 131 -18.17 0.49 -0.38
N PHE A 132 -19.02 1.49 -0.08
CA PHE A 132 -19.52 1.69 1.28
C PHE A 132 -20.49 0.58 1.70
N GLU A 133 -21.38 0.15 0.81
CA GLU A 133 -22.32 -0.94 1.10
C GLU A 133 -21.59 -2.26 1.39
N PRO A 134 -20.62 -2.72 0.57
CA PRO A 134 -19.79 -3.88 0.89
C PRO A 134 -19.08 -3.79 2.25
N VAL A 135 -18.55 -2.60 2.59
CA VAL A 135 -17.87 -2.39 3.87
C VAL A 135 -18.86 -2.46 5.02
N LEU A 136 -20.01 -1.79 4.95
CA LEU A 136 -21.04 -1.81 6.00
C LEU A 136 -21.64 -3.21 6.19
N LYS A 137 -21.81 -3.96 5.10
CA LYS A 137 -22.26 -5.35 5.15
C LYS A 137 -21.27 -6.25 5.89
N ARG A 138 -19.96 -6.02 5.72
CA ARG A 138 -18.90 -6.79 6.38
C ARG A 138 -18.65 -6.31 7.82
N PHE A 139 -18.74 -5.01 8.06
CA PHE A 139 -18.43 -4.35 9.32
C PHE A 139 -19.64 -3.50 9.75
N PRO A 140 -20.72 -4.13 10.22
CA PRO A 140 -21.89 -3.40 10.67
C PRO A 140 -21.52 -2.47 11.83
N ILE A 141 -22.08 -1.26 11.81
CA ILE A 141 -21.97 -0.33 12.92
C ILE A 141 -22.77 -0.95 14.08
N PRO A 142 -22.19 -1.08 15.29
CA PRO A 142 -22.94 -1.56 16.44
C PRO A 142 -24.17 -0.66 16.66
N GLU A 143 -25.36 -1.25 16.78
CA GLU A 143 -26.52 -0.53 17.30
C GLU A 143 -26.25 -0.24 18.79
N GLU A 144 -26.18 1.04 19.14
CA GLU A 144 -26.04 1.52 20.53
C GLU A 144 -27.30 1.24 21.36
#